data_AF-A0A448UT09-F1
#
_entry.id   AF-A0A448UT09-F1
#
_cell.length_a   1.000
_cell.length_b   1.000
_cell.length_c   1.000
_cell.angle_alpha   90.00
_cell.angle_beta   90.00
_cell.angle_gamma   90.00
#
_symmetry.space_group_name_H-M   'P 1'
#
loop_
_entity.id
_entity.type
_entity.pdbx_description
1 polymer ?
#
loop_
_entity_poly.entity_id
_entity_poly.type
_entity_poly.pdbx_seq_one_letter_code
_entity_poly.pdbx_strand_id
1 'polypeptide(L)'
;MRAEDLANWRRGNPINDQIADYQAHIKSADRLIFIFPIWWDSMPAMTKGFIDKVYAKDLLYTQPSEYRLVTTLNHDTEIVLVTPLGMPLPIYKYIMRAPAVRIFKQSIFRKTGIKNFRWLPYARVDKMTAEQRAQLLANVPF
;
A
#
# COMPACT_ATOMS: atom_id res chain seq x y z
N MET A 1 10.81 -14.47 -4.19
CA MET A 1 11.89 -13.65 -4.78
C MET A 1 13.09 -14.57 -4.90
N ARG A 2 13.67 -14.71 -6.09
CA ARG A 2 14.90 -15.52 -6.31
C ARG A 2 16.12 -14.78 -5.75
N ALA A 3 17.25 -15.47 -5.63
CA ALA A 3 18.48 -14.86 -5.10
C ALA A 3 18.95 -13.67 -5.96
N GLU A 4 18.84 -13.80 -7.29
CA GLU A 4 19.14 -12.74 -8.24
C GLU A 4 18.21 -11.53 -8.09
N ASP A 5 16.89 -11.75 -8.01
CA ASP A 5 15.91 -10.69 -7.75
C ASP A 5 16.28 -9.89 -6.50
N LEU A 6 16.69 -10.57 -5.42
CA LEU A 6 17.07 -9.92 -4.16
C LEU A 6 18.36 -9.09 -4.31
N ALA A 7 19.33 -9.57 -5.09
CA ALA A 7 20.55 -8.83 -5.39
C ALA A 7 20.23 -7.55 -6.18
N ASN A 8 19.36 -7.63 -7.18
CA ASN A 8 18.89 -6.47 -7.97
C ASN A 8 18.14 -5.48 -7.07
N TRP A 9 17.18 -5.96 -6.28
CA TRP A 9 16.39 -5.17 -5.34
C TRP A 9 17.26 -4.38 -4.34
N ARG A 10 18.37 -4.97 -3.86
CA ARG A 10 19.29 -4.33 -2.91
C ARG A 10 20.20 -3.27 -3.54
N ARG A 11 20.42 -3.34 -4.85
CA ARG A 11 21.35 -2.47 -5.59
C ARG A 11 20.64 -1.37 -6.39
N GLY A 12 19.33 -1.24 -6.23
CA GLY A 12 18.53 -0.28 -6.99
C GLY A 12 18.35 -0.65 -8.46
N ASN A 13 18.48 -1.94 -8.81
CA ASN A 13 18.17 -2.42 -10.15
C ASN A 13 16.75 -3.00 -10.18
N PRO A 14 15.90 -2.63 -11.15
CA PRO A 14 14.62 -3.29 -11.34
C PRO A 14 14.81 -4.80 -11.56
N ILE A 15 13.89 -5.61 -11.03
CA ILE A 15 13.95 -7.07 -11.15
C ILE A 15 13.68 -7.51 -12.60
N ASN A 16 12.78 -6.81 -13.30
CA ASN A 16 12.45 -6.99 -14.70
C ASN A 16 11.77 -5.71 -15.26
N ASP A 17 11.51 -5.67 -16.56
CA ASP A 17 10.94 -4.50 -17.23
C ASP A 17 9.55 -4.11 -16.71
N GLN A 18 8.73 -5.11 -16.35
CA GLN A 18 7.41 -4.85 -15.77
C GLN A 18 7.52 -4.12 -14.41
N ILE A 19 8.49 -4.50 -13.58
CA ILE A 19 8.74 -3.82 -12.30
C ILE A 19 9.34 -2.44 -12.52
N ALA A 20 10.20 -2.27 -13.52
CA ALA A 20 10.74 -0.97 -13.89
C ALA A 20 9.61 0.01 -14.29
N ASP A 21 8.65 -0.46 -15.09
CA ASP A 21 7.46 0.31 -15.48
C ASP A 21 6.62 0.73 -14.27
N TYR A 22 6.35 -0.18 -13.34
CA TYR A 22 5.63 0.15 -12.10
C TYR A 22 6.39 1.19 -11.26
N GLN A 23 7.71 1.08 -11.17
CA GLN A 23 8.52 2.05 -10.44
C GLN A 23 8.50 3.43 -11.09
N ALA A 24 8.52 3.50 -12.43
CA ALA A 24 8.40 4.75 -13.16
C ALA A 24 7.05 5.43 -12.90
N HIS A 25 5.94 4.68 -13.01
CA HIS A 25 4.60 5.18 -12.71
C HIS A 25 4.46 5.66 -11.27
N ILE A 26 5.04 4.93 -10.31
CA ILE A 26 4.98 5.34 -8.90
C ILE A 26 5.81 6.61 -8.66
N LYS A 27 6.98 6.76 -9.30
CA LYS A 27 7.84 7.94 -9.18
C LYS A 27 7.19 9.22 -9.68
N SER A 28 6.37 9.13 -10.73
CA SER A 28 5.68 10.29 -11.31
C SER A 28 4.35 10.64 -10.65
N ALA A 29 3.89 9.85 -9.68
CA ALA A 29 2.56 10.00 -9.09
C ALA A 29 2.53 10.94 -7.88
N ASP A 30 1.63 11.93 -7.92
CA ASP A 30 1.27 12.75 -6.76
C ASP A 30 0.24 12.07 -5.84
N ARG A 31 -0.41 11.01 -6.33
CA ARG A 31 -1.41 10.23 -5.57
C ARG A 31 -1.32 8.75 -5.92
N LEU A 32 -1.20 7.89 -4.90
CA LEU A 32 -1.19 6.43 -5.03
C LEU A 32 -2.41 5.85 -4.31
N ILE A 33 -3.27 5.14 -5.06
CA ILE A 33 -4.49 4.53 -4.54
C ILE A 33 -4.32 3.01 -4.52
N PHE A 34 -4.35 2.41 -3.33
CA PHE A 34 -4.29 0.96 -3.12
C PHE A 34 -5.67 0.44 -2.77
N ILE A 35 -6.20 -0.46 -3.60
CA ILE A 35 -7.54 -1.04 -3.41
C ILE A 35 -7.39 -2.55 -3.25
N PHE A 36 -7.69 -3.10 -2.07
CA PHE A 36 -7.65 -4.55 -1.84
C PHE A 36 -8.51 -4.98 -0.66
N PRO A 37 -9.09 -6.19 -0.68
CA PRO A 37 -9.83 -6.73 0.46
C PRO A 37 -8.89 -7.07 1.63
N ILE A 38 -9.41 -6.98 2.86
CA ILE A 38 -8.71 -7.49 4.04
C ILE A 38 -8.83 -9.01 4.10
N TRP A 39 -7.71 -9.71 4.04
CA TRP A 39 -7.60 -11.17 4.22
C TRP A 39 -6.66 -11.48 5.36
N TRP A 40 -7.12 -12.25 6.35
CA TRP A 40 -6.38 -12.52 7.59
C TRP A 40 -5.79 -11.24 8.21
N ASP A 41 -6.64 -10.21 8.31
CA ASP A 41 -6.33 -8.88 8.86
C ASP A 41 -5.26 -8.06 8.13
N SER A 42 -4.76 -8.59 7.01
CA SER A 42 -3.68 -8.04 6.21
C SER A 42 -4.11 -7.84 4.75
N MET A 43 -3.16 -7.36 3.94
CA MET A 43 -3.27 -7.31 2.49
C MET A 43 -3.16 -8.72 1.87
N PRO A 44 -3.76 -8.96 0.69
CA PRO A 44 -3.55 -10.20 -0.06
C PRO A 44 -2.07 -10.46 -0.36
N ALA A 45 -1.69 -11.73 -0.49
CA ALA A 45 -0.30 -12.12 -0.76
C ALA A 45 0.27 -11.47 -2.05
N MET A 46 -0.57 -11.31 -3.08
CA MET A 46 -0.17 -10.61 -4.31
C MET A 46 0.18 -9.14 -4.06
N THR A 47 -0.63 -8.43 -3.27
CA THR A 47 -0.36 -7.03 -2.91
C THR A 47 0.91 -6.91 -2.08
N LYS A 48 1.12 -7.81 -1.12
CA LYS A 48 2.37 -7.85 -0.35
C LYS A 48 3.58 -8.10 -1.26
N GLY A 49 3.47 -9.08 -2.16
CA GLY A 49 4.53 -9.40 -3.12
C GLY A 49 4.81 -8.27 -4.11
N PHE A 50 3.79 -7.50 -4.51
CA PHE A 50 3.95 -6.29 -5.31
C PHE A 50 4.79 -5.25 -4.56
N ILE A 51 4.39 -4.90 -3.33
CA ILE A 51 5.15 -3.94 -2.50
C ILE A 51 6.60 -4.41 -2.31
N ASP A 52 6.80 -5.68 -1.97
CA ASP A 52 8.13 -6.24 -1.72
C ASP A 52 9.04 -6.16 -2.95
N LYS A 53 8.50 -6.30 -4.16
CA LYS A 53 9.29 -6.26 -5.40
C LYS A 53 9.49 -4.85 -5.94
N VAL A 54 8.47 -4.00 -5.82
CA VAL A 54 8.41 -2.68 -6.49
C VAL A 54 8.96 -1.57 -5.59
N TYR A 55 8.65 -1.59 -4.28
CA TYR A 55 9.10 -0.59 -3.30
C TYR A 55 10.51 -0.89 -2.80
N ALA A 56 11.47 -0.73 -3.71
CA ALA A 56 12.85 -1.17 -3.54
C ALA A 56 13.82 -0.03 -3.15
N LYS A 57 14.90 -0.42 -2.47
CA LYS A 57 16.00 0.47 -2.07
C LYS A 57 16.68 1.05 -3.31
N ASP A 58 17.08 2.32 -3.20
CA ASP A 58 17.70 3.16 -4.23
C ASP A 58 16.83 3.38 -5.48
N LEU A 59 15.58 2.89 -5.45
CA LEU A 59 14.55 3.14 -6.45
C LEU A 59 13.45 4.03 -5.89
N LEU A 60 12.68 3.56 -4.90
CA LEU A 60 11.54 4.31 -4.30
C LEU A 60 11.86 4.88 -2.90
N TYR A 61 12.98 4.48 -2.31
CA TYR A 61 13.55 5.09 -1.11
C TYR A 61 15.06 4.85 -1.04
N THR A 62 15.79 5.67 -0.28
CA THR A 62 17.21 5.51 0.06
C THR A 62 17.38 5.26 1.56
N GLN A 63 18.56 4.77 1.95
CA GLN A 63 18.92 4.55 3.35
C GLN A 63 20.26 5.22 3.67
N PRO A 64 20.28 6.53 3.95
CA PRO A 64 21.52 7.27 4.24
C PRO A 64 22.19 6.86 5.57
N SER A 65 21.46 6.23 6.50
CA SER A 65 22.03 5.62 7.71
C SER A 65 21.21 4.41 8.15
N GLU A 66 21.77 3.58 9.04
CA GLU A 66 21.21 2.28 9.45
C GLU A 66 19.70 2.32 9.76
N TYR A 67 19.23 3.38 10.42
CA TYR A 67 17.84 3.51 10.86
C TYR A 67 17.03 4.58 10.11
N ARG A 68 17.62 5.25 9.12
CA ARG A 68 16.96 6.35 8.40
C ARG A 68 16.64 5.94 6.98
N LEU A 69 15.34 5.85 6.66
CA LEU A 69 14.86 5.67 5.29
C LEU A 69 14.27 7.00 4.78
N VAL A 70 14.54 7.32 3.52
CA VAL A 70 14.09 8.57 2.88
C VAL A 70 13.50 8.23 1.52
N THR A 71 12.25 8.58 1.27
CA THR A 71 11.57 8.34 -0.01
C THR A 71 12.28 9.11 -1.13
N THR A 72 12.25 8.55 -2.34
CA THR A 72 12.64 9.26 -3.56
C THR A 72 11.43 9.84 -4.30
N LEU A 73 10.22 9.60 -3.77
CA LEU A 73 8.97 10.17 -4.27
C LEU A 73 8.82 11.62 -3.81
N ASN A 74 7.84 12.33 -4.39
CA ASN A 74 7.41 13.60 -3.85
C ASN A 74 6.94 13.39 -2.39
N HIS A 75 7.45 14.20 -1.47
CA HIS A 75 7.11 14.10 -0.05
C HIS A 75 5.63 14.38 0.23
N ASP A 76 4.97 15.12 -0.68
CA ASP A 76 3.56 15.46 -0.60
C ASP A 76 2.64 14.42 -1.24
N THR A 77 3.19 13.34 -1.86
CA THR A 77 2.41 12.27 -2.48
C THR A 77 1.36 11.74 -1.51
N GLU A 78 0.09 11.76 -1.93
CA GLU A 78 -1.02 11.22 -1.15
C GLU A 78 -1.12 9.71 -1.31
N ILE A 79 -1.16 8.99 -0.20
CA ILE A 79 -1.46 7.56 -0.17
C ILE A 79 -2.92 7.37 0.24
N VAL A 80 -3.72 6.76 -0.64
CA VAL A 80 -5.10 6.38 -0.34
C VAL A 80 -5.19 4.87 -0.26
N LEU A 81 -5.65 4.36 0.88
CA LEU A 81 -5.90 2.94 1.08
C LEU A 81 -7.41 2.68 1.12
N VAL A 82 -7.90 1.82 0.23
CA VAL A 82 -9.32 1.44 0.12
C VAL A 82 -9.45 -0.04 0.44
N THR A 83 -10.22 -0.37 1.47
CA THR A 83 -10.29 -1.76 1.96
C THR A 83 -11.72 -2.21 2.22
N PRO A 84 -12.30 -3.06 1.35
CA PRO A 84 -13.45 -3.86 1.73
C PRO A 84 -13.08 -4.92 2.78
N LEU A 85 -13.96 -5.15 3.76
CA LEU A 85 -13.81 -6.18 4.79
C LEU A 85 -15.18 -6.70 5.24
N GLY A 86 -15.26 -7.97 5.64
CA GLY A 86 -16.52 -8.54 6.16
C GLY A 86 -16.78 -8.20 7.64
N MET A 87 -15.73 -7.93 8.40
CA MET A 87 -15.81 -7.64 9.83
C MET A 87 -16.41 -6.24 10.10
N PRO A 88 -17.17 -6.05 11.20
CA PRO A 88 -17.54 -4.72 11.67
C PRO A 88 -16.31 -3.83 11.90
N LEU A 89 -16.35 -2.59 11.40
CA LEU A 89 -15.21 -1.66 11.46
C LEU A 89 -14.67 -1.43 12.89
N PRO A 90 -15.47 -1.29 13.95
CA PRO A 90 -14.95 -1.09 15.30
C PRO A 90 -14.07 -2.24 15.80
N ILE A 91 -14.42 -3.48 15.45
CA ILE A 91 -13.65 -4.67 15.83
C ILE A 91 -12.29 -4.64 15.12
N TYR A 92 -12.28 -4.48 13.79
CA TYR A 92 -11.04 -4.42 13.03
C TYR A 92 -10.15 -3.23 13.45
N LYS A 93 -10.75 -2.05 13.63
CA LYS A 93 -10.02 -0.81 13.92
C LYS A 93 -9.46 -0.77 15.33
N TYR A 94 -10.25 -1.12 16.35
CA TYR A 94 -9.89 -0.89 17.75
C TYR A 94 -9.38 -2.15 18.45
N ILE A 95 -10.00 -3.30 18.21
CA ILE A 95 -9.59 -4.56 18.84
C ILE A 95 -8.36 -5.11 18.12
N MET A 96 -8.44 -5.25 16.79
CA MET A 96 -7.33 -5.78 15.98
C MET A 96 -6.28 -4.73 15.62
N ARG A 97 -6.57 -3.45 15.91
CA ARG A 97 -5.68 -2.31 15.66
C ARG A 97 -5.34 -2.10 14.17
N ALA A 98 -6.21 -2.53 13.26
CA ALA A 98 -6.11 -2.40 11.81
C ALA A 98 -4.71 -2.74 11.23
N PRO A 99 -4.28 -4.02 11.27
CA PRO A 99 -2.90 -4.39 10.95
C PRO A 99 -2.46 -3.98 9.54
N ALA A 100 -3.27 -4.24 8.50
CA ALA A 100 -2.96 -3.82 7.12
C ALA A 100 -2.73 -2.31 7.01
N VAL A 101 -3.60 -1.51 7.66
CA VAL A 101 -3.52 -0.05 7.64
C VAL A 101 -2.25 0.44 8.34
N ARG A 102 -1.88 -0.19 9.46
CA ARG A 102 -0.64 0.14 10.18
C ARG A 102 0.59 -0.21 9.37
N ILE A 103 0.62 -1.36 8.71
CA ILE A 103 1.73 -1.75 7.83
C ILE A 103 1.89 -0.72 6.71
N PHE A 104 0.81 -0.38 6.01
CA PHE A 104 0.83 0.64 4.96
C PHE A 104 1.25 2.01 5.49
N LYS A 105 0.50 2.56 6.44
CA LYS A 105 0.71 3.92 6.95
C LYS A 105 2.05 4.06 7.68
N GLN A 106 2.36 3.16 8.61
CA GLN A 106 3.50 3.31 9.52
C GLN A 106 4.76 2.70 8.93
N SER A 107 4.69 1.42 8.51
CA SER A 107 5.89 0.64 8.18
C SER A 107 6.43 0.90 6.77
N ILE A 108 5.55 1.23 5.81
CA ILE A 108 5.93 1.48 4.41
C ILE A 108 6.11 2.99 4.19
N PHE A 109 5.01 3.76 4.30
CA PHE A 109 5.01 5.15 3.85
C PHE A 109 5.58 6.14 4.88
N ARG A 110 5.09 6.17 6.13
CA ARG A 110 5.68 7.07 7.14
C ARG A 110 7.12 6.74 7.46
N LYS A 111 7.50 5.46 7.45
CA LYS A 111 8.88 5.03 7.70
C LYS A 111 9.86 5.63 6.68
N THR A 112 9.41 5.82 5.44
CA THR A 112 10.20 6.44 4.36
C THR A 112 9.96 7.94 4.21
N GLY A 113 9.06 8.54 5.00
CA GLY A 113 8.87 10.00 5.05
C GLY A 113 7.59 10.53 4.39
N ILE A 114 6.75 9.67 3.81
CA ILE A 114 5.44 10.07 3.26
C ILE A 114 4.41 10.07 4.39
N LYS A 115 3.83 11.25 4.66
CA LYS A 115 2.91 11.45 5.79
C LYS A 115 1.44 11.58 5.36
N ASN A 116 1.19 11.99 4.13
CA ASN A 116 -0.15 12.18 3.59
C ASN A 116 -0.80 10.81 3.33
N PHE A 117 -1.69 10.40 4.23
CA PHE A 117 -2.29 9.05 4.21
C PHE A 117 -3.77 9.11 4.59
N ARG A 118 -4.62 8.59 3.69
CA ARG A 118 -6.07 8.49 3.87
C ARG A 118 -6.50 7.02 3.78
N TRP A 119 -7.39 6.60 4.68
CA TRP A 119 -7.96 5.24 4.71
C TRP A 119 -9.47 5.31 4.52
N LEU A 120 -9.97 4.56 3.52
CA LEU A 120 -11.37 4.41 3.16
C LEU A 120 -11.80 2.94 3.40
N PRO A 121 -12.22 2.59 4.64
CA PRO A 121 -12.71 1.25 4.94
C PRO A 121 -14.18 1.06 4.54
N TYR A 122 -14.49 -0.10 3.96
CA TYR A 122 -15.85 -0.52 3.63
C TYR A 122 -16.17 -1.84 4.34
N ALA A 123 -16.80 -1.74 5.51
CA ALA A 123 -17.10 -2.90 6.35
C ALA A 123 -18.42 -3.58 5.98
N ARG A 124 -18.53 -4.88 6.30
CA ARG A 124 -19.71 -5.73 6.06
C ARG A 124 -20.16 -5.76 4.60
N VAL A 125 -19.24 -5.63 3.65
CA VAL A 125 -19.55 -5.65 2.21
C VAL A 125 -20.17 -6.97 1.75
N ASP A 126 -19.88 -8.06 2.47
CA ASP A 126 -20.48 -9.39 2.28
C ASP A 126 -21.95 -9.45 2.67
N LYS A 127 -22.44 -8.47 3.46
CA LYS A 127 -23.84 -8.36 3.89
C LYS A 127 -24.64 -7.33 3.09
N MET A 128 -24.01 -6.62 2.17
CA MET A 128 -24.69 -5.60 1.37
C MET A 128 -25.51 -6.22 0.24
N THR A 129 -26.64 -5.61 -0.11
CA THR A 129 -27.37 -5.91 -1.35
C THR A 129 -26.63 -5.32 -2.56
N ALA A 130 -27.10 -5.64 -3.78
CA ALA A 130 -26.54 -5.06 -5.00
C ALA A 130 -26.75 -3.54 -5.05
N GLU A 131 -27.92 -3.06 -4.63
CA GLU A 131 -28.29 -1.65 -4.58
C GLU A 131 -27.42 -0.89 -3.58
N GLN A 132 -27.20 -1.46 -2.39
CA GLN A 132 -26.31 -0.88 -1.38
C GLN A 132 -24.86 -0.78 -1.89
N ARG A 133 -24.36 -1.81 -2.59
CA ARG A 133 -23.03 -1.77 -3.22
C ARG A 133 -22.97 -0.70 -4.32
N ALA A 134 -24.02 -0.56 -5.14
CA ALA A 134 -24.07 0.47 -6.18
C ALA A 134 -24.04 1.88 -5.58
N GLN A 135 -24.80 2.12 -4.51
CA GLN A 135 -24.78 3.39 -3.77
C GLN A 135 -23.41 3.66 -3.15
N LEU A 136 -22.76 2.65 -2.57
CA LEU A 136 -21.42 2.78 -2.03
C LEU A 136 -20.42 3.20 -3.12
N LEU A 137 -20.45 2.52 -4.28
CA LEU A 137 -19.56 2.82 -5.41
C LEU A 137 -19.78 4.23 -5.96
N ALA A 138 -21.01 4.73 -5.98
CA ALA A 138 -21.33 6.08 -6.42
C ALA A 138 -20.78 7.19 -5.50
N ASN A 139 -20.46 6.86 -4.24
CA ASN A 139 -20.03 7.81 -3.21
C ASN A 139 -18.55 7.66 -2.82
N VAL A 140 -17.73 6.98 -3.64
CA VAL A 140 -16.30 6.84 -3.34
C VAL A 140 -15.58 8.18 -3.60
N PRO A 141 -14.89 8.76 -2.60
CA PRO A 141 -14.38 10.14 -2.67
C PRO A 141 -12.98 10.20 -3.32
N PHE A 142 -12.92 10.04 -4.65
CA PHE A 142 -11.71 10.21 -5.45
C PHE A 142 -11.60 11.60 -6.07
#